data_AF-A0A959FS17-F1
#
_entry.id   AF-A0A959FS17-F1
#
_cell.length_a   1.000
_cell.length_b   1.000
_cell.length_c   1.000
_cell.angle_alpha   90.00
_cell.angle_beta   90.00
_cell.angle_gamma   90.00
#
_symmetry.space_group_name_H-M   'P 1'
#
loop_
_entity.id
_entity.type
_entity.pdbx_description
1 polymer ?
#
loop_
_entity_poly.entity_id
_entity_poly.type
_entity_poly.pdbx_seq_one_letter_code
_entity_poly.pdbx_strand_id
1 'polypeptide(L)'
;TFLFIAIGLGLAGGANQPILGTVYFVLIIGFLYLNRLLTGKSSSKAGNRMLVHIHTPTDDLPQITQLLTELFPFVALKRMDTLSPGMDLSFSIQAENPEQLQALKTRLFQLSPEIRISVLDQPELLI
;
A
#
# COMPACT_ATOMS: atom_id res chain seq x y z
N THR A 1 -6.70 16.32 -11.15
CA THR A 1 -6.47 15.95 -12.57
C THR A 1 -7.64 16.29 -13.50
N PHE A 2 -8.89 15.95 -13.16
CA PHE A 2 -10.06 16.27 -14.01
C PHE A 2 -10.30 17.76 -14.26
N LEU A 3 -9.98 18.63 -13.29
CA LEU A 3 -10.13 20.08 -13.43
C LEU A 3 -9.30 20.65 -14.59
N PHE A 4 -8.04 20.24 -14.73
CA PHE A 4 -7.16 20.69 -15.81
C PHE A 4 -7.59 20.17 -17.18
N ILE A 5 -8.16 18.96 -17.24
CA ILE A 5 -8.71 18.39 -18.47
C ILE A 5 -9.95 19.20 -18.91
N ALA A 6 -10.84 19.53 -17.98
CA ALA A 6 -12.04 20.32 -18.26
C ALA A 6 -11.71 21.73 -18.75
N ILE A 7 -10.73 22.39 -18.12
CA ILE A 7 -10.27 23.72 -18.53
C ILE A 7 -9.60 23.65 -19.91
N GLY A 8 -8.71 22.68 -20.16
CA GLY A 8 -8.06 22.52 -21.45
C GLY A 8 -9.04 22.26 -22.60
N LEU A 9 -10.05 21.42 -22.38
CA LEU A 9 -11.10 21.15 -23.36
C LEU A 9 -11.98 22.39 -23.60
N GLY A 10 -12.30 23.13 -22.55
CA GLY A 10 -13.04 24.39 -22.63
C GLY A 10 -12.28 25.48 -23.42
N LEU A 11 -10.96 25.58 -23.24
CA LEU A 11 -10.11 26.49 -23.99
C LEU A 11 -9.98 26.10 -25.47
N ALA A 12 -9.86 24.81 -25.79
CA ALA A 12 -9.84 24.32 -27.17
C ALA A 12 -11.17 24.58 -27.89
N GLY A 13 -12.30 24.42 -27.19
CA GLY A 13 -13.62 24.78 -27.69
C GLY A 13 -13.80 26.30 -27.86
N GLY A 14 -13.34 27.09 -26.89
CA GLY A 14 -13.38 28.56 -26.93
C GLY A 14 -12.48 29.18 -28.01
N ALA A 15 -11.41 28.50 -28.41
CA ALA A 15 -10.53 28.89 -29.52
C ALA A 15 -11.08 28.49 -30.91
N ASN A 16 -12.35 28.04 -31.00
CA ASN A 16 -12.98 27.55 -32.22
C ASN A 16 -12.22 26.38 -32.88
N GLN A 17 -11.51 25.59 -32.07
CA GLN A 17 -10.79 24.37 -32.50
C GLN A 17 -11.37 23.12 -31.80
N PRO A 18 -12.70 22.91 -31.80
CA PRO A 18 -13.32 21.80 -31.05
C PRO A 18 -12.90 20.44 -31.59
N ILE A 19 -12.69 20.32 -32.91
CA ILE A 19 -12.28 19.08 -33.57
C ILE A 19 -10.92 18.62 -33.04
N LEU A 20 -9.94 19.54 -32.98
CA LEU A 20 -8.62 19.26 -32.41
C LEU A 20 -8.70 18.90 -30.92
N GLY A 21 -9.51 19.63 -30.14
CA GLY A 21 -9.75 19.32 -28.74
C GLY A 21 -10.29 17.90 -28.51
N THR A 22 -11.27 17.47 -29.31
CA THR A 22 -11.82 16.12 -29.25
C THR A 22 -10.78 15.05 -29.63
N VAL A 23 -9.97 15.28 -30.66
CA VAL A 23 -8.92 14.33 -31.07
C VAL A 23 -7.90 14.13 -29.95
N TYR A 24 -7.42 15.21 -29.33
CA TYR A 24 -6.50 15.11 -28.19
C TYR A 24 -7.12 14.42 -26.99
N PHE A 25 -8.39 14.71 -26.69
CA PHE A 25 -9.09 14.05 -25.60
C PHE A 25 -9.17 12.53 -25.81
N VAL A 26 -9.57 12.08 -27.00
CA VAL A 26 -9.62 10.66 -27.35
C VAL A 26 -8.24 10.02 -27.28
N LEU A 27 -7.20 10.70 -27.75
CA LEU A 27 -5.82 10.20 -27.64
C LEU A 27 -5.35 10.05 -26.19
N ILE A 28 -5.62 11.04 -25.33
CA ILE A 28 -5.24 11.00 -23.91
C ILE A 28 -5.96 9.86 -23.19
N ILE A 29 -7.28 9.71 -23.40
CA ILE A 29 -8.06 8.62 -22.82
C ILE A 29 -7.59 7.26 -23.34
N GLY A 30 -7.33 7.14 -24.64
CA GLY A 30 -6.79 5.93 -25.25
C GLY A 30 -5.42 5.55 -24.69
N PHE A 31 -4.53 6.53 -24.52
CA PHE A 31 -3.22 6.32 -23.91
C PHE A 31 -3.31 5.91 -22.44
N LEU A 32 -4.19 6.55 -21.66
CA LEU A 32 -4.46 6.16 -20.27
C LEU A 32 -5.01 4.73 -20.17
N TYR A 33 -5.94 4.37 -21.07
CA TYR A 33 -6.50 3.03 -21.12
C TYR A 33 -5.44 1.98 -21.48
N LEU A 34 -4.62 2.27 -22.49
CA LEU A 34 -3.53 1.39 -22.92
C LEU A 34 -2.47 1.26 -21.82
N ASN A 35 -2.10 2.36 -21.17
CA ASN A 35 -1.21 2.35 -20.02
C ASN A 35 -1.79 1.49 -18.89
N ARG A 36 -3.10 1.57 -18.61
CA ARG A 36 -3.75 0.71 -17.60
C ARG A 36 -3.73 -0.77 -17.97
N LEU A 37 -3.81 -1.11 -19.26
CA LEU A 37 -3.69 -2.49 -19.74
C LEU A 37 -2.26 -3.03 -19.64
N LEU A 38 -1.28 -2.20 -19.99
CA LEU A 38 0.15 -2.58 -19.98
C LEU A 38 0.74 -2.57 -18.56
N THR A 39 0.31 -1.63 -17.73
CA THR A 39 0.61 -1.54 -16.30
C THR A 39 -0.30 -2.51 -15.57
N GLY A 40 -0.08 -3.81 -15.79
CA GLY A 40 -0.80 -4.88 -15.13
C GLY A 40 -0.76 -4.69 -13.61
N LYS A 41 -1.92 -4.44 -13.00
CA LYS A 41 -2.29 -4.57 -11.57
C LYS A 41 -1.17 -4.51 -10.50
N SER A 42 -0.15 -3.65 -10.65
CA SER A 42 0.84 -3.39 -9.59
C SER A 42 0.35 -2.33 -8.60
N SER A 43 -0.88 -1.84 -8.75
CA SER A 43 -1.67 -1.47 -7.57
C SER A 43 -2.06 -2.79 -6.90
N SER A 44 -1.12 -3.34 -6.13
CA SER A 44 -1.43 -4.21 -4.99
C SER A 44 -2.72 -3.66 -4.38
N LYS A 45 -3.74 -4.51 -4.26
CA LYS A 45 -5.10 -4.16 -3.79
C LYS A 45 -4.98 -3.09 -2.69
N ALA A 46 -5.12 -1.83 -3.09
CA ALA A 46 -4.79 -0.70 -2.21
C ALA A 46 -5.74 -0.67 -1.00
N GLY A 47 -6.88 -1.36 -1.12
CA GLY A 47 -7.88 -1.52 -0.08
C GLY A 47 -7.64 -2.62 0.98
N ASN A 48 -6.44 -3.17 1.16
CA ASN A 48 -6.20 -4.07 2.31
C ASN A 48 -4.77 -4.00 2.88
N ARG A 49 -4.23 -2.78 2.97
CA ARG A 49 -2.96 -2.54 3.66
C ARG A 49 -3.23 -2.37 5.14
N MET A 50 -2.65 -3.27 5.94
CA MET A 50 -2.72 -3.19 7.38
C MET A 50 -1.37 -2.73 7.92
N LEU A 51 -1.40 -1.91 8.95
CA LEU A 51 -0.22 -1.51 9.70
C LEU A 51 -0.10 -2.39 10.93
N VAL A 52 0.99 -3.14 11.04
CA VAL A 52 1.28 -3.99 12.18
C VAL A 52 2.39 -3.36 12.99
N HIS A 53 2.11 -3.06 14.25
CA HIS A 53 3.08 -2.65 15.24
C HIS A 53 3.47 -3.86 16.08
N ILE A 54 4.77 -4.12 16.17
CA ILE A 54 5.35 -5.21 16.93
C ILE A 54 6.29 -4.60 17.95
N HIS A 55 5.99 -4.78 19.22
CA HIS A 55 6.89 -4.49 20.33
C HIS A 55 7.54 -5.79 20.75
N THR A 56 8.86 -5.86 20.65
CA THR A 56 9.66 -7.05 20.97
C THR A 56 10.75 -6.69 21.96
N PRO A 57 11.00 -7.49 23.02
CA PRO A 57 12.15 -7.31 23.89
C PRO A 57 13.48 -7.78 23.24
N THR A 58 13.40 -8.49 22.12
CA THR A 58 14.55 -9.03 21.36
C THR A 58 14.93 -8.11 20.20
N ASP A 59 16.23 -7.91 19.99
CA ASP A 59 16.80 -7.07 18.91
C ASP A 59 16.90 -7.76 17.53
N ASP A 60 16.28 -8.93 17.36
CA ASP A 60 16.38 -9.76 16.14
C ASP A 60 15.38 -9.35 15.04
N LEU A 61 15.60 -8.17 14.45
CA LEU A 61 14.83 -7.68 13.31
C LEU A 61 14.81 -8.65 12.11
N PRO A 62 15.92 -9.30 11.71
CA PRO A 62 15.94 -10.19 10.56
C PRO A 62 14.96 -11.36 10.72
N GLN A 63 14.88 -11.93 11.92
CA GLN A 63 14.02 -13.06 12.21
C GLN A 63 12.53 -12.68 12.13
N ILE A 64 12.17 -11.52 12.66
CA ILE A 64 10.80 -10.98 12.56
C ILE A 64 10.44 -10.70 11.10
N THR A 65 11.33 -10.03 10.37
CA THR A 65 11.11 -9.68 8.96
C THR A 65 10.94 -10.93 8.08
N GLN A 66 11.72 -11.97 8.32
CA GLN A 66 11.60 -13.24 7.60
C GLN A 66 10.25 -13.90 7.87
N LEU A 67 9.83 -13.97 9.14
CA LEU A 67 8.54 -14.53 9.54
C LEU A 67 7.36 -13.81 8.86
N LEU A 68 7.41 -12.48 8.79
CA LEU A 68 6.40 -11.69 8.07
C LEU A 68 6.42 -11.98 6.56
N THR A 69 7.60 -12.09 5.96
CA THR A 69 7.74 -12.30 4.51
C THR A 69 7.29 -13.70 4.08
N GLU A 70 7.36 -14.70 4.96
CA GLU A 70 6.83 -16.05 4.71
C GLU A 70 5.29 -16.10 4.78
N LEU A 71 4.67 -15.27 5.62
CA LEU A 71 3.22 -15.29 5.85
C LEU A 71 2.45 -14.36 4.91
N PHE A 72 3.04 -13.24 4.49
CA PHE A 72 2.35 -12.20 3.72
C PHE A 72 2.97 -11.98 2.34
N PRO A 73 2.16 -11.82 1.29
CA PRO A 73 2.63 -11.54 -0.07
C PRO A 73 3.30 -10.16 -0.20
N PHE A 74 3.00 -9.23 0.72
CA PHE A 74 3.62 -7.91 0.76
C PHE A 74 3.98 -7.56 2.20
N VAL A 75 5.24 -7.20 2.41
CA VAL A 75 5.79 -6.73 3.69
C VAL A 75 6.71 -5.56 3.41
N ALA A 76 6.46 -4.43 4.06
CA ALA A 76 7.33 -3.27 3.99
C ALA A 76 7.54 -2.69 5.39
N LEU A 77 8.80 -2.64 5.84
CA LEU A 77 9.17 -1.95 7.07
C LEU A 77 8.89 -0.45 6.90
N LYS A 78 8.11 0.12 7.81
CA LYS A 78 7.74 1.54 7.85
C LYS A 78 8.50 2.31 8.92
N ARG A 79 8.78 1.67 10.05
CA ARG A 79 9.50 2.26 11.18
C ARG A 79 10.22 1.18 11.96
N MET A 80 11.42 1.50 12.43
CA MET A 80 12.18 0.72 13.40
C MET A 80 12.72 1.71 14.42
N ASP A 81 12.33 1.53 15.67
CA ASP A 81 12.89 2.25 16.81
C ASP A 81 13.52 1.25 17.76
N THR A 82 14.76 1.51 18.17
CA THR A 82 15.42 0.75 19.24
C THR A 82 15.04 1.39 20.56
N LEU A 83 14.30 0.68 21.41
CA LEU A 83 14.00 1.10 22.77
C LEU A 83 14.92 0.34 23.72
N SER A 84 15.39 0.94 24.80
CA SER A 84 16.05 0.16 25.86
C SER A 84 15.02 -0.12 26.95
N PRO A 85 14.52 -1.37 27.13
CA PRO A 85 14.85 -2.61 26.42
C PRO A 85 13.95 -2.91 25.19
N GLY A 86 14.53 -3.47 24.11
CA GLY A 86 13.82 -4.01 22.94
C GLY A 86 13.74 -3.13 21.67
N MET A 87 12.76 -3.43 20.83
CA MET A 87 12.49 -2.70 19.59
C MET A 87 11.00 -2.52 19.36
N ASP A 88 10.66 -1.36 18.80
CA ASP A 88 9.35 -1.05 18.24
C ASP A 88 9.43 -1.05 16.72
N LEU A 89 8.74 -2.00 16.09
CA LEU A 89 8.72 -2.17 14.66
C LEU A 89 7.33 -1.87 14.11
N SER A 90 7.25 -1.16 12.99
CA SER A 90 6.02 -0.94 12.26
C SER A 90 6.16 -1.47 10.84
N PHE A 91 5.31 -2.41 10.46
CA PHE A 91 5.28 -3.01 9.12
C PHE A 91 3.96 -2.72 8.44
N SER A 92 4.01 -2.39 7.15
CA SER A 92 2.83 -2.41 6.29
C SER A 92 2.76 -3.75 5.60
N ILE A 93 1.67 -4.47 5.82
CA ILE A 93 1.43 -5.80 5.26
C ILE A 93 0.14 -5.84 4.46
N GLN A 94 0.01 -6.85 3.61
CA GLN A 94 -1.23 -7.20 2.94
C GLN A 94 -1.66 -8.59 3.37
N ALA A 95 -2.71 -8.68 4.19
CA ALA A 95 -3.33 -9.96 4.52
C ALA A 95 -4.34 -10.33 3.42
N GLU A 96 -4.40 -11.59 3.03
CA GLU A 96 -5.40 -12.12 2.12
C GLU A 96 -6.53 -12.83 2.87
N ASN A 97 -6.21 -13.43 4.03
CA ASN A 97 -7.17 -14.08 4.91
C ASN A 97 -6.92 -13.69 6.39
N PRO A 98 -7.96 -13.71 7.25
CA PRO A 98 -7.79 -13.51 8.69
C PRO A 98 -6.90 -14.56 9.37
N GLU A 99 -6.79 -15.75 8.76
CA GLU A 99 -5.98 -16.87 9.24
C GLU A 99 -4.49 -16.52 9.27
N GLN A 100 -3.99 -15.74 8.31
CA GLN A 100 -2.61 -15.24 8.30
C GLN A 100 -2.29 -14.38 9.53
N LEU A 101 -3.24 -13.55 9.99
CA LEU A 101 -3.05 -12.72 11.19
C LEU A 101 -3.01 -13.58 12.46
N GLN A 102 -3.81 -14.65 12.50
CA GLN A 102 -3.78 -15.60 13.61
C GLN A 102 -2.47 -16.39 13.63
N ALA A 103 -2.02 -16.87 12.46
CA ALA A 103 -0.73 -17.54 12.32
C ALA A 103 0.44 -16.64 12.73
N LEU A 104 0.41 -15.35 12.34
CA LEU A 104 1.39 -14.34 12.76
C LEU A 104 1.44 -14.22 14.29
N LYS A 105 0.27 -14.05 14.95
CA LYS A 105 0.19 -13.97 16.41
C LYS A 105 0.76 -15.22 17.07
N THR A 106 0.38 -16.42 16.62
CA THR A 106 0.86 -17.67 17.21
C THR A 106 2.38 -17.82 17.04
N ARG A 107 2.93 -17.54 15.85
CA ARG A 107 4.37 -17.67 15.58
C ARG A 107 5.20 -16.64 16.35
N LEU A 108 4.72 -15.41 16.48
CA LEU A 108 5.39 -14.39 17.28
C LEU A 108 5.34 -14.70 18.77
N PHE A 109 4.22 -15.21 19.29
CA PHE A 109 4.11 -15.61 20.69
C PHE A 109 5.00 -16.83 21.03
N GLN A 110 5.27 -17.70 20.05
CA GLN A 110 6.27 -18.78 20.17
C GLN A 110 7.71 -18.26 20.26
N LEU A 111 8.00 -17.10 19.64
CA LEU A 111 9.31 -16.47 19.69
C LEU A 111 9.57 -15.88 21.08
N SER A 112 8.62 -15.12 21.60
CA SER A 112 8.67 -14.60 22.97
C SER A 112 7.26 -14.29 23.47
N PRO A 113 6.89 -14.76 24.68
CA PRO A 113 5.58 -14.50 25.28
C PRO A 113 5.38 -13.03 25.67
N GLU A 114 6.44 -12.22 25.66
CA GLU A 114 6.40 -10.79 25.98
C GLU A 114 6.13 -9.90 24.75
N ILE A 115 6.10 -10.47 23.55
CA ILE A 115 5.84 -9.72 22.31
C ILE A 115 4.39 -9.20 22.32
N ARG A 116 4.23 -7.89 22.07
CA ARG A 116 2.93 -7.25 21.90
C ARG A 116 2.73 -6.87 20.44
N ILE A 117 1.56 -7.21 19.90
CA ILE A 117 1.21 -6.95 18.51
C ILE A 117 -0.06 -6.13 18.47
N SER A 118 -0.03 -5.02 17.73
CA SER A 118 -1.21 -4.24 17.37
C SER A 118 -1.36 -4.25 15.85
N VAL A 119 -2.53 -4.66 15.37
CA VAL A 119 -2.86 -4.65 13.94
C VAL A 119 -3.89 -3.56 13.74
N LEU A 120 -3.54 -2.56 12.94
CA LEU A 120 -4.41 -1.45 12.59
C LEU A 120 -4.79 -1.58 11.12
N ASP A 121 -6.09 -1.64 10.87
CA ASP A 121 -6.61 -1.47 9.51
C ASP A 121 -6.51 0.01 9.16
N GLN A 122 -5.74 0.33 8.12
CA GLN A 122 -5.51 1.70 7.70
C GLN A 122 -6.34 1.95 6.44
N PRO A 123 -7.54 2.55 6.56
CA PRO A 123 -8.26 2.96 5.37
C PRO A 123 -7.38 3.98 4.63
N GLU A 124 -7.02 3.68 3.39
CA GLU A 124 -6.29 4.64 2.57
C GLU A 124 -7.13 5.92 2.48
N LEU A 125 -6.59 7.02 2.99
CA LEU A 125 -7.15 8.34 2.75
C LEU A 125 -6.99 8.60 1.24
N LEU A 126 -8.10 8.49 0.51
CA LEU A 126 -8.21 8.97 -0.87
C LEU A 126 -8.09 10.49 -0.83
N ILE A 127 -6.88 11.02 -1.03
CA ILE A 127 -6.64 12.45 -1.26
C ILE A 127 -6.56 12.72 -2.76
#